data_AF-A0A1G2K958-F1
#
_entry.id   AF-A0A1G2K958-F1
#
_cell.length_a   1.000
_cell.length_b   1.000
_cell.length_c   1.000
_cell.angle_alpha   90.00
_cell.angle_beta   90.00
_cell.angle_gamma   90.00
#
_symmetry.space_group_name_H-M   'P 1'
#
loop_
_entity.id
_entity.type
_entity.pdbx_description
1 polymer ?
#
loop_
_entity_poly.entity_id
_entity_poly.type
_entity_poly.pdbx_seq_one_letter_code
_entity_poly.pdbx_strand_id
1 'polypeptide(L)'
;MGNNLQIIKERAIEKVLKDILVLRDDVKNLNHKVTPGLTGFYGELLAWKQLRTFFGKRKQGYNVAFGVGASKADIVLHKGNRKVNIEVKTSRLKKEQPGMVYGFAINIKKCKLHPNASYIHPKKGKIKGDFHYFDYLLIVTLSEDLNNPKFYILPRTFLEKNEHSIRNRSKRFSSGSHRVIFIEKEKDPEEITRFDRNLTRNKKKYQNAWHLIKFL
;
A
#
# COMPACT_ATOMS: atom_id res chain seq x y z
N MET A 1 -21.51 -21.60 -13.69
CA MET A 1 -20.12 -21.45 -14.21
C MET A 1 -19.25 -20.44 -13.45
N GLY A 2 -19.78 -19.36 -12.85
CA GLY A 2 -18.96 -18.31 -12.19
C GLY A 2 -18.22 -18.68 -10.88
N ASN A 3 -18.63 -19.74 -10.17
CA ASN A 3 -17.97 -20.15 -8.91
C ASN A 3 -16.66 -20.95 -9.15
N ASN A 4 -16.62 -21.82 -10.15
CA ASN A 4 -15.43 -22.65 -10.41
C ASN A 4 -14.24 -21.81 -10.91
N LEU A 5 -14.48 -20.84 -11.80
CA LEU A 5 -13.44 -19.93 -12.27
C LEU A 5 -12.83 -19.10 -11.12
N GLN A 6 -13.65 -18.73 -10.14
CA GLN A 6 -13.21 -17.97 -8.97
C GLN A 6 -12.35 -18.82 -8.03
N ILE A 7 -12.74 -20.07 -7.79
CA ILE A 7 -11.97 -21.01 -6.97
C ILE A 7 -10.61 -21.31 -7.62
N ILE A 8 -10.58 -21.45 -8.95
CA ILE A 8 -9.33 -21.63 -9.70
C ILE A 8 -8.40 -20.43 -9.53
N LYS A 9 -8.92 -19.20 -9.63
CA LYS A 9 -8.13 -17.97 -9.41
C LYS A 9 -7.59 -17.88 -7.99
N GLU A 10 -8.40 -18.23 -6.98
CA GLU A 10 -7.97 -18.21 -5.58
C GLU A 10 -6.84 -19.22 -5.34
N ARG A 11 -6.98 -20.46 -5.83
CA ARG A 11 -5.91 -21.47 -5.76
C ARG A 11 -4.63 -21.04 -6.50
N ALA A 12 -4.77 -20.40 -7.66
CA ALA A 12 -3.63 -19.88 -8.42
C ALA A 12 -2.89 -18.79 -7.64
N ILE A 13 -3.61 -17.85 -7.00
CA ILE A 13 -3.00 -16.82 -6.15
C ILE A 13 -2.29 -17.44 -4.94
N GLU A 14 -2.88 -18.47 -4.32
CA GLU A 14 -2.23 -19.17 -3.21
C GLU A 14 -0.93 -19.86 -3.65
N LYS A 15 -0.92 -20.45 -4.84
CA LYS A 15 0.29 -21.01 -5.43
C LYS A 15 1.34 -19.91 -5.67
N VAL A 16 0.97 -18.80 -6.32
CA VAL A 16 1.90 -17.68 -6.57
C VAL A 16 2.47 -17.12 -5.28
N LEU A 17 1.66 -16.97 -4.23
CA LEU A 17 2.16 -16.53 -2.92
C LEU A 17 3.20 -17.49 -2.33
N LYS A 18 3.02 -18.81 -2.50
CA LYS A 18 4.01 -19.82 -2.09
C LYS A 18 5.28 -19.76 -2.95
N ASP A 19 5.13 -19.65 -4.27
CA ASP A 19 6.24 -19.59 -5.21
C ASP A 19 7.12 -18.34 -4.94
N ILE A 20 6.52 -17.20 -4.58
CA ILE A 20 7.27 -15.99 -4.19
C ILE A 20 8.08 -16.22 -2.90
N LEU A 21 7.55 -16.98 -1.94
CA LEU A 21 8.28 -17.31 -0.70
C LEU A 21 9.48 -18.22 -1.00
N VAL A 22 9.31 -19.21 -1.88
CA VAL A 22 10.42 -20.05 -2.36
C VAL A 22 11.48 -19.20 -3.06
N LEU A 23 11.08 -18.37 -4.03
CA LEU A 23 12.00 -17.48 -4.74
C LEU A 23 12.74 -16.52 -3.79
N ARG A 24 12.07 -16.06 -2.72
CA ARG A 24 12.70 -15.24 -1.68
C ARG A 24 13.78 -16.01 -0.93
N ASP A 25 13.57 -17.29 -0.63
CA ASP A 25 14.58 -18.12 0.02
C ASP A 25 15.76 -18.38 -0.92
N ASP A 26 15.50 -18.64 -2.20
CA ASP A 26 16.54 -18.81 -3.21
C ASP A 26 17.40 -17.54 -3.35
N VAL A 27 16.76 -16.36 -3.46
CA VAL A 27 17.47 -15.07 -3.53
C VAL A 27 18.31 -14.82 -2.26
N LYS A 28 17.80 -15.21 -1.09
CA LYS A 28 18.53 -15.10 0.18
C LYS A 28 19.75 -16.03 0.22
N ASN A 29 19.60 -17.26 -0.29
CA ASN A 29 20.70 -18.23 -0.38
C ASN A 29 21.82 -17.74 -1.31
N LEU A 30 21.49 -16.92 -2.31
CA LEU A 30 22.45 -16.21 -3.15
C LEU A 30 23.03 -14.94 -2.49
N ASN A 31 22.76 -14.70 -1.20
CA ASN A 31 23.14 -13.48 -0.46
C ASN A 31 22.62 -12.17 -1.09
N HIS A 32 21.53 -12.24 -1.85
CA HIS A 32 20.86 -11.10 -2.42
C HIS A 32 19.59 -10.75 -1.63
N LYS A 33 19.10 -9.53 -1.81
CA LYS A 33 17.81 -9.08 -1.26
C LYS A 33 16.75 -9.15 -2.35
N VAL A 34 15.56 -9.63 -1.99
CA VAL A 34 14.37 -9.52 -2.86
C VAL A 34 14.21 -8.09 -3.37
N THR A 35 13.88 -7.93 -4.64
CA THR A 35 13.75 -6.59 -5.24
C THR A 35 12.51 -5.86 -4.70
N PRO A 36 12.50 -4.50 -4.73
CA PRO A 36 11.31 -3.73 -4.36
C PRO A 36 10.08 -4.08 -5.19
N GLY A 37 10.24 -4.41 -6.47
CA GLY A 37 9.15 -4.80 -7.36
C GLY A 37 8.47 -6.09 -6.91
N LEU A 38 9.25 -7.15 -6.63
CA LEU A 38 8.70 -8.42 -6.14
C LEU A 38 8.06 -8.26 -4.75
N THR A 39 8.67 -7.45 -3.88
CA THR A 39 8.10 -7.10 -2.58
C THR A 39 6.74 -6.40 -2.73
N GLY A 40 6.65 -5.45 -3.65
CA GLY A 40 5.42 -4.72 -3.97
C GLY A 40 4.31 -5.65 -4.43
N PHE A 41 4.61 -6.48 -5.44
CA PHE A 41 3.68 -7.46 -6.00
C PHE A 41 3.18 -8.46 -4.95
N TYR A 42 4.09 -8.99 -4.11
CA TYR A 42 3.72 -9.89 -3.02
C TYR A 42 2.73 -9.24 -2.04
N GLY A 43 2.99 -8.00 -1.61
CA GLY A 43 2.09 -7.29 -0.72
C GLY A 43 0.73 -6.97 -1.35
N GLU A 44 0.67 -6.72 -2.66
CA GLU A 44 -0.59 -6.54 -3.40
C GLU A 44 -1.42 -7.82 -3.44
N LEU A 45 -0.80 -8.98 -3.69
CA LEU A 45 -1.48 -10.28 -3.63
C LEU A 45 -2.02 -10.58 -2.22
N LEU A 46 -1.23 -10.29 -1.18
CA LEU A 46 -1.64 -10.44 0.22
C LEU A 46 -2.83 -9.52 0.57
N ALA A 47 -2.75 -8.26 0.15
CA ALA A 47 -3.82 -7.28 0.29
C ALA A 47 -5.11 -7.75 -0.37
N TRP A 48 -5.02 -8.25 -1.62
CA TRP A 48 -6.17 -8.81 -2.33
C TRP A 48 -6.79 -9.98 -1.57
N LYS A 49 -5.95 -10.91 -1.07
CA LYS A 49 -6.43 -12.07 -0.30
C LYS A 49 -7.19 -11.63 0.96
N GLN A 50 -6.67 -10.66 1.71
CA GLN A 50 -7.36 -10.12 2.88
C GLN A 50 -8.67 -9.43 2.51
N LEU A 51 -8.66 -8.55 1.51
CA LEU A 51 -9.88 -7.86 1.05
C LEU A 51 -10.96 -8.85 0.58
N ARG A 52 -10.58 -9.95 -0.09
CA ARG A 52 -11.50 -11.04 -0.42
C ARG A 52 -12.08 -11.71 0.81
N THR A 53 -11.26 -12.00 1.83
CA THR A 53 -11.73 -12.61 3.07
C THR A 53 -12.73 -11.73 3.81
N PHE A 54 -12.54 -10.40 3.83
CA PHE A 54 -13.44 -9.50 4.57
C PHE A 54 -14.66 -9.04 3.77
N PHE A 55 -14.49 -8.79 2.46
CA PHE A 55 -15.52 -8.14 1.64
C PHE A 55 -16.05 -9.01 0.52
N GLY A 56 -15.38 -10.10 0.17
CA GLY A 56 -15.72 -10.93 -0.99
C GLY A 56 -17.18 -11.37 -1.03
N LYS A 57 -17.60 -11.87 -2.20
CA LYS A 57 -19.00 -12.22 -2.50
C LYS A 57 -19.71 -13.01 -1.40
N ARG A 58 -19.02 -13.96 -0.75
CA ARG A 58 -19.57 -14.82 0.31
C ARG A 58 -19.72 -14.14 1.68
N LYS A 59 -19.16 -12.94 1.87
CA LYS A 59 -19.16 -12.22 3.15
C LYS A 59 -20.02 -10.97 3.06
N GLN A 60 -19.62 -10.01 2.23
CA GLN A 60 -20.34 -8.74 2.10
C GLN A 60 -20.86 -8.49 0.68
N GLY A 61 -20.72 -9.46 -0.23
CA GLY A 61 -21.26 -9.39 -1.58
C GLY A 61 -20.36 -8.65 -2.58
N TYR A 62 -19.14 -8.27 -2.22
CA TYR A 62 -18.27 -7.53 -3.14
C TYR A 62 -17.51 -8.45 -4.10
N ASN A 63 -17.36 -7.99 -5.33
CA ASN A 63 -16.32 -8.46 -6.22
C ASN A 63 -15.03 -7.69 -5.91
N VAL A 64 -13.94 -8.40 -5.61
CA VAL A 64 -12.63 -7.79 -5.35
C VAL A 64 -11.72 -8.19 -6.50
N ALA A 65 -11.19 -7.22 -7.20
CA ALA A 65 -10.39 -7.43 -8.40
C ALA A 65 -9.13 -6.57 -8.34
N PHE A 66 -8.05 -7.05 -8.95
CA PHE A 66 -6.91 -6.19 -9.28
C PHE A 66 -7.37 -5.11 -10.26
N GLY A 67 -6.81 -3.92 -10.13
CA GLY A 67 -7.02 -2.84 -11.06
C GLY A 67 -6.47 -3.20 -12.44
N VAL A 68 -7.26 -2.99 -13.48
CA VAL A 68 -6.86 -3.19 -14.87
C VAL A 68 -7.26 -1.99 -15.73
N GLY A 69 -6.48 -1.71 -16.78
CA GLY A 69 -6.78 -0.65 -17.74
C GLY A 69 -6.85 0.75 -17.12
N ALA A 70 -7.99 1.43 -17.26
CA ALA A 70 -8.19 2.82 -16.81
C ALA A 70 -8.41 2.97 -15.29
N SER A 71 -8.52 1.87 -14.52
CA SER A 71 -8.60 1.97 -13.06
C SER A 71 -7.24 2.38 -12.50
N LYS A 72 -7.21 3.52 -11.80
CA LYS A 72 -5.96 4.10 -11.29
C LYS A 72 -5.50 3.52 -9.96
N ALA A 73 -6.23 2.59 -9.36
CA ALA A 73 -5.87 1.99 -8.08
C ALA A 73 -5.46 0.53 -8.28
N ASP A 74 -4.66 -0.01 -7.36
CA ASP A 74 -4.08 -1.36 -7.47
C ASP A 74 -5.15 -2.44 -7.25
N ILE A 75 -6.12 -2.20 -6.36
CA ILE A 75 -7.26 -3.10 -6.12
C ILE A 75 -8.56 -2.31 -6.12
N VAL A 76 -9.63 -2.91 -6.64
CA VAL A 76 -10.96 -2.32 -6.68
C VAL A 76 -12.00 -3.29 -6.09
N LEU A 77 -12.86 -2.77 -5.22
CA LEU A 77 -14.04 -3.46 -4.69
C LEU A 77 -15.29 -2.94 -5.40
N HIS A 78 -16.11 -3.85 -5.91
CA HIS A 78 -17.36 -3.53 -6.63
C HIS A 78 -18.56 -4.24 -6.00
N LYS A 79 -19.68 -3.52 -5.86
CA LYS A 79 -20.99 -4.09 -5.52
C LYS A 79 -22.09 -3.26 -6.17
N GLY A 80 -22.74 -3.83 -7.19
CA GLY A 80 -23.61 -3.07 -8.07
C GLY A 80 -22.85 -1.90 -8.70
N ASN A 81 -23.40 -0.69 -8.58
CA ASN A 81 -22.79 0.54 -9.10
C ASN A 81 -21.77 1.17 -8.14
N ARG A 82 -21.66 0.66 -6.90
CA ARG A 82 -20.70 1.18 -5.93
C ARG A 82 -19.31 0.62 -6.21
N LYS A 83 -18.32 1.50 -6.09
CA LYS A 83 -16.90 1.22 -6.34
C LYS A 83 -16.06 1.83 -5.24
N VAL A 84 -15.13 1.05 -4.70
CA VAL A 84 -14.10 1.52 -3.77
C VAL A 84 -12.72 1.18 -4.33
N ASN A 85 -11.91 2.21 -4.49
CA ASN A 85 -10.55 2.12 -5.00
C ASN A 85 -9.55 2.02 -3.85
N ILE A 86 -8.66 1.04 -3.91
CA ILE A 86 -7.62 0.79 -2.90
C ILE A 86 -6.25 0.92 -3.57
N GLU A 87 -5.44 1.88 -3.13
CA GLU A 87 -4.01 1.89 -3.44
C GLU A 87 -3.28 1.03 -2.41
N VAL A 88 -2.37 0.17 -2.86
CA VAL A 88 -1.56 -0.68 -1.99
C VAL A 88 -0.13 -0.16 -1.95
N LYS A 89 0.44 -0.06 -0.75
CA LYS A 89 1.86 0.25 -0.56
C LYS A 89 2.51 -0.75 0.38
N THR A 90 3.54 -1.40 -0.12
CA THR A 90 4.27 -2.43 0.60
C THR A 90 5.68 -1.96 0.93
N SER A 91 6.13 -2.21 2.16
CA SER A 91 7.52 -1.99 2.57
C SER A 91 7.96 -3.13 3.47
N ARG A 92 9.21 -3.57 3.28
CA ARG A 92 9.94 -4.32 4.29
C ARG A 92 10.48 -3.38 5.35
N LEU A 93 10.83 -3.94 6.50
CA LEU A 93 11.65 -3.25 7.48
C LEU A 93 13.03 -3.02 6.87
N LYS A 94 13.54 -1.80 6.95
CA LYS A 94 14.86 -1.45 6.44
C LYS A 94 15.63 -0.69 7.50
N LYS A 95 16.93 -1.00 7.57
CA LYS A 95 17.92 -0.18 8.26
C LYS A 95 18.36 0.93 7.31
N GLU A 96 17.90 2.15 7.56
CA GLU A 96 18.26 3.35 6.82
C GLU A 96 18.84 4.39 7.81
N GLN A 97 19.37 5.52 7.33
CA GLN A 97 19.91 6.57 8.21
C GLN A 97 18.96 6.96 9.36
N PRO A 98 17.64 7.21 9.15
CA PRO A 98 16.74 7.55 10.25
C PRO A 98 16.56 6.44 11.30
N GLY A 99 16.98 5.21 11.01
CA GLY A 99 16.91 4.05 11.89
C GLY A 99 16.30 2.83 11.22
N MET A 100 15.52 2.06 11.98
CA MET A 100 14.74 0.92 11.47
C MET A 100 13.34 1.39 11.13
N VAL A 101 13.02 1.46 9.83
CA VAL A 101 11.79 2.09 9.34
C VAL A 101 11.09 1.25 8.26
N TYR A 102 9.79 1.47 8.16
CA TYR A 102 8.97 1.15 7.00
C TYR A 102 8.64 2.45 6.26
N GLY A 103 9.00 2.53 4.99
CA GLY A 103 8.80 3.74 4.19
C GLY A 103 7.91 3.48 2.98
N PHE A 104 6.83 4.24 2.87
CA PHE A 104 5.81 4.09 1.83
C PHE A 104 5.76 5.34 0.97
N ALA A 105 6.29 5.27 -0.24
CA ALA A 105 6.14 6.34 -1.21
C ALA A 105 4.75 6.28 -1.85
N ILE A 106 4.02 7.39 -1.79
CA ILE A 106 2.67 7.50 -2.36
C ILE A 106 2.80 8.19 -3.72
N ASN A 107 2.42 7.45 -4.77
CA ASN A 107 2.45 7.94 -6.13
C ASN A 107 1.10 8.56 -6.44
N ILE A 108 1.04 9.88 -6.42
CA ILE A 108 -0.16 10.59 -6.83
C ILE A 108 -0.33 10.45 -8.34
N LYS A 109 -1.52 10.01 -8.74
CA LYS A 109 -1.92 9.89 -10.15
C LYS A 109 -2.80 11.07 -10.54
N LYS A 110 -2.78 11.45 -11.82
CA LYS A 110 -3.65 12.51 -12.35
C LYS A 110 -5.12 12.17 -12.05
N CYS A 111 -5.91 13.09 -11.53
CA CYS A 111 -7.36 12.92 -11.48
C CYS A 111 -8.05 13.55 -12.68
N LYS A 112 -9.16 12.95 -13.09
CA LYS A 112 -9.96 13.48 -14.20
C LYS A 112 -10.71 14.75 -13.78
N LEU A 113 -11.12 14.85 -12.52
CA LEU A 113 -11.86 15.98 -11.97
C LEU A 113 -10.94 17.16 -11.63
N HIS A 114 -9.68 16.90 -11.28
CA HIS A 114 -8.70 17.95 -10.97
C HIS A 114 -7.43 17.79 -11.82
N PRO A 115 -7.51 17.97 -13.15
CA PRO A 115 -6.38 17.74 -14.06
C PRO A 115 -5.22 18.71 -13.85
N ASN A 116 -5.47 19.82 -13.16
CA ASN A 116 -4.51 20.91 -12.91
C ASN A 116 -3.87 20.84 -11.51
N ALA A 117 -4.34 19.96 -10.62
CA ALA A 117 -3.74 19.77 -9.30
C ALA A 117 -2.28 19.31 -9.45
N SER A 118 -1.38 19.89 -8.65
CA SER A 118 0.06 19.61 -8.75
C SER A 118 0.79 19.77 -7.43
N TYR A 119 1.89 19.04 -7.29
CA TYR A 119 2.74 19.00 -6.10
C TYR A 119 4.22 19.10 -6.47
N ILE A 120 5.04 19.63 -5.57
CA ILE A 120 6.50 19.72 -5.76
C ILE A 120 7.17 18.53 -5.08
N HIS A 121 7.92 17.76 -5.85
CA HIS A 121 8.73 16.64 -5.37
C HIS A 121 10.22 17.03 -5.28
N PRO A 122 10.95 16.67 -4.20
CA PRO A 122 12.34 17.08 -3.99
C PRO A 122 13.32 16.74 -5.12
N LYS A 123 13.12 15.60 -5.78
CA LYS A 123 13.90 15.12 -6.94
C LYS A 123 13.25 15.33 -8.33
N LYS A 124 11.92 15.27 -8.45
CA LYS A 124 11.21 15.19 -9.74
C LYS A 124 10.57 16.52 -10.16
N GLY A 125 10.68 17.57 -9.33
CA GLY A 125 10.01 18.84 -9.58
C GLY A 125 8.49 18.72 -9.50
N LYS A 126 7.77 19.42 -10.38
CA LYS A 126 6.30 19.49 -10.38
C LYS A 126 5.68 18.19 -10.90
N ILE A 127 4.92 17.49 -10.05
CA ILE A 127 4.15 16.29 -10.38
C ILE A 127 2.66 16.64 -10.42
N LYS A 128 1.95 16.22 -11.48
CA LYS A 128 0.49 16.43 -11.60
C LYS A 128 -0.30 15.31 -10.93
N GLY A 129 -1.35 15.68 -10.19
CA GLY A 129 -2.39 14.77 -9.72
C GLY A 129 -3.02 15.19 -8.41
N ASP A 130 -3.91 14.34 -7.87
CA ASP A 130 -4.59 14.53 -6.59
C ASP A 130 -4.79 13.16 -5.88
N PHE A 131 -5.28 13.16 -4.64
CA PHE A 131 -5.56 11.93 -3.90
C PHE A 131 -6.87 11.22 -4.30
N HIS A 132 -7.73 11.82 -5.12
CA HIS A 132 -9.09 11.31 -5.42
C HIS A 132 -9.11 10.05 -6.27
N TYR A 133 -7.96 9.57 -6.77
CA TYR A 133 -7.92 8.36 -7.58
C TYR A 133 -8.12 7.07 -6.74
N PHE A 134 -7.96 7.15 -5.42
CA PHE A 134 -8.26 6.07 -4.47
C PHE A 134 -9.12 6.57 -3.31
N ASP A 135 -9.75 5.65 -2.59
CA ASP A 135 -10.57 5.95 -1.41
C ASP A 135 -9.85 5.55 -0.12
N TYR A 136 -9.02 4.50 -0.19
CA TYR A 136 -8.20 4.05 0.93
C TYR A 136 -6.78 3.69 0.46
N LEU A 137 -5.81 4.01 1.30
CA LEU A 137 -4.44 3.53 1.19
C LEU A 137 -4.30 2.32 2.13
N LEU A 138 -4.03 1.16 1.55
CA LEU A 138 -3.74 -0.08 2.27
C LEU A 138 -2.22 -0.29 2.33
N ILE A 139 -1.67 -0.09 3.52
CA ILE A 139 -0.25 -0.27 3.80
C ILE A 139 -0.01 -1.71 4.25
N VAL A 140 1.00 -2.36 3.66
CA VAL A 140 1.47 -3.70 4.01
C VAL A 140 2.91 -3.60 4.52
N THR A 141 3.11 -3.81 5.82
CA THR A 141 4.46 -3.95 6.38
C THR A 141 4.85 -5.41 6.37
N LEU A 142 6.06 -5.71 5.91
CA LEU A 142 6.62 -7.05 5.89
C LEU A 142 7.87 -7.13 6.78
N SER A 143 8.04 -8.19 7.54
CA SER A 143 9.36 -8.51 8.13
C SER A 143 10.42 -8.67 7.03
N GLU A 144 11.70 -8.68 7.40
CA GLU A 144 12.79 -8.84 6.43
C GLU A 144 12.65 -10.13 5.61
N ASP A 145 12.12 -11.18 6.23
CA ASP A 145 11.83 -12.48 5.65
C ASP A 145 10.47 -12.56 4.94
N LEU A 146 9.71 -11.47 4.78
CA LEU A 146 8.35 -11.45 4.19
C LEU A 146 7.26 -12.25 4.93
N ASN A 147 7.58 -13.00 6.00
CA ASN A 147 6.64 -13.97 6.58
C ASN A 147 5.57 -13.35 7.49
N ASN A 148 5.79 -12.14 8.01
CA ASN A 148 4.90 -11.51 8.98
C ASN A 148 4.26 -10.24 8.41
N PRO A 149 3.24 -10.38 7.53
CA PRO A 149 2.53 -9.22 7.02
C PRO A 149 1.64 -8.60 8.09
N LYS A 150 1.67 -7.27 8.18
CA LYS A 150 0.66 -6.49 8.91
C LYS A 150 0.02 -5.49 7.95
N PHE A 151 -1.28 -5.30 8.10
CA PHE A 151 -2.10 -4.46 7.24
C PHE A 151 -2.53 -3.21 8.01
N TYR A 152 -2.42 -2.04 7.39
CA TYR A 152 -2.85 -0.77 7.95
C TYR A 152 -3.69 -0.01 6.92
N ILE A 153 -4.84 0.52 7.33
CA ILE A 153 -5.80 1.13 6.42
C ILE A 153 -5.97 2.60 6.77
N LEU A 154 -5.62 3.46 5.82
CA LEU A 154 -5.73 4.90 5.95
C LEU A 154 -6.79 5.41 4.96
N PRO A 155 -7.88 6.05 5.41
CA PRO A 155 -8.84 6.66 4.49
C PRO A 155 -8.22 7.85 3.75
N ARG A 156 -8.66 8.12 2.52
CA ARG A 156 -8.18 9.26 1.72
C ARG A 156 -8.28 10.58 2.50
N THR A 157 -9.40 10.78 3.21
CA THR A 157 -9.64 11.99 4.02
C THR A 157 -8.60 12.20 5.12
N PHE A 158 -7.99 11.12 5.64
CA PHE A 158 -6.86 11.24 6.56
C PHE A 158 -5.62 11.79 5.84
N LEU A 159 -5.33 11.32 4.62
CA LEU A 159 -4.18 11.78 3.85
C LEU A 159 -4.36 13.24 3.40
N GLU A 160 -5.55 13.63 2.96
CA GLU A 160 -5.88 15.01 2.59
C GLU A 160 -5.70 15.97 3.78
N LYS A 161 -6.26 15.63 4.96
CA LYS A 161 -6.12 16.44 6.18
C LYS A 161 -4.67 16.59 6.65
N ASN A 162 -3.81 15.64 6.30
CA ASN A 162 -2.40 15.63 6.72
C ASN A 162 -1.44 15.88 5.56
N GLU A 163 -1.91 16.38 4.42
CA GLU A 163 -1.14 16.46 3.18
C GLU A 163 0.24 17.09 3.39
N HIS A 164 0.30 18.29 3.98
CA HIS A 164 1.54 19.02 4.22
C HIS A 164 2.56 18.25 5.08
N SER A 165 2.06 17.42 6.00
CA SER A 165 2.88 16.59 6.89
C SER A 165 3.42 15.35 6.18
N ILE A 166 2.66 14.79 5.23
CA ILE A 166 3.08 13.63 4.43
C ILE A 166 3.79 14.00 3.13
N ARG A 167 3.93 15.30 2.80
CA ARG A 167 4.73 15.73 1.64
C ARG A 167 6.15 15.19 1.75
N ASN A 168 6.63 14.60 0.68
CA ASN A 168 7.96 14.05 0.65
C ASN A 168 8.99 15.19 0.66
N ARG A 169 9.86 15.21 1.67
CA ARG A 169 10.94 16.20 1.82
C ARG A 169 12.33 15.59 1.58
N SER A 170 12.41 14.27 1.51
CA SER A 170 13.68 13.55 1.42
C SER A 170 13.96 13.13 -0.03
N LYS A 171 15.16 13.47 -0.52
CA LYS A 171 15.62 13.06 -1.87
C LYS A 171 15.74 11.54 -2.01
N ARG A 172 15.77 10.79 -0.91
CA ARG A 172 15.89 9.32 -0.86
C ARG A 172 14.61 8.60 -1.23
N PHE A 173 13.45 9.19 -0.93
CA PHE A 173 12.15 8.67 -1.35
C PHE A 173 11.84 9.11 -2.78
N SER A 174 12.70 8.72 -3.73
CA SER A 174 12.64 9.25 -5.11
C SER A 174 11.39 8.88 -5.91
N SER A 175 10.57 7.95 -5.41
CA SER A 175 9.44 7.40 -6.17
C SER A 175 8.18 8.26 -6.11
N GLY A 176 7.83 8.89 -4.99
CA GLY A 176 6.51 9.53 -4.78
C GLY A 176 6.54 10.94 -4.20
N SER A 177 5.53 11.76 -4.53
CA SER A 177 5.39 13.15 -4.05
C SER A 177 5.08 13.24 -2.55
N HIS A 178 4.53 12.17 -1.99
CA HIS A 178 4.21 12.05 -0.57
C HIS A 178 4.78 10.75 -0.03
N ARG A 179 4.96 10.68 1.28
CA ARG A 179 5.44 9.51 1.98
C ARG A 179 4.73 9.32 3.31
N VAL A 180 4.58 8.07 3.71
CA VAL A 180 4.21 7.66 5.07
C VAL A 180 5.36 6.83 5.62
N ILE A 181 5.70 7.04 6.89
CA ILE A 181 6.76 6.30 7.57
C ILE A 181 6.22 5.72 8.87
N PHE A 182 6.51 4.43 9.10
CA PHE A 182 6.42 3.84 10.44
C PHE A 182 7.82 3.55 10.96
N ILE A 183 8.07 3.93 12.21
CA ILE A 183 9.37 3.81 12.85
C ILE A 183 9.31 2.63 13.82
N GLU A 184 10.28 1.72 13.74
CA GLU A 184 10.46 0.66 14.74
C GLU A 184 11.58 1.03 15.72
N LYS A 185 12.66 1.66 15.23
CA LYS A 185 13.75 2.18 16.05
C LYS A 185 14.31 3.45 15.43
N GLU A 186 14.35 4.54 16.17
CA GLU A 186 14.94 5.81 15.72
C GLU A 186 16.45 5.81 15.97
N LYS A 187 17.24 6.33 15.02
CA LYS A 187 18.70 6.50 15.16
C LYS A 187 19.17 7.91 14.81
N ASP A 188 18.53 8.56 13.82
CA ASP A 188 18.86 9.91 13.38
C ASP A 188 17.55 10.72 13.19
N PRO A 189 17.32 11.77 14.00
CA PRO A 189 16.03 12.44 14.10
C PRO A 189 15.72 13.44 12.99
N GLU A 190 16.70 13.85 12.16
CA GLU A 190 16.53 14.97 11.22
C GLU A 190 15.55 14.67 10.07
N GLU A 191 15.47 13.40 9.63
CA GLU A 191 14.54 12.99 8.58
C GLU A 191 13.16 12.56 9.11
N ILE A 192 13.00 12.44 10.44
CA ILE A 192 11.79 11.95 11.11
C ILE A 192 11.03 13.12 11.75
N THR A 193 9.82 13.37 11.27
CA THR A 193 9.00 14.48 11.74
C THR A 193 8.22 14.13 13.01
N ARG A 194 7.67 15.14 13.69
CA ARG A 194 6.70 14.92 14.79
C ARG A 194 5.47 14.14 14.30
N PHE A 195 5.05 14.38 13.05
CA PHE A 195 3.95 13.64 12.44
C PHE A 195 4.27 12.14 12.32
N ASP A 196 5.47 11.78 11.83
CA ASP A 196 5.88 10.38 11.68
C ASP A 196 5.91 9.64 13.02
N ARG A 197 6.44 10.29 14.08
CA ARG A 197 6.43 9.76 15.45
C ARG A 197 5.00 9.57 15.96
N ASN A 198 4.14 10.55 15.77
CA ASN A 198 2.74 10.48 16.20
C ASN A 198 1.96 9.40 15.45
N LEU A 199 2.14 9.31 14.13
CA LEU A 199 1.49 8.28 13.32
C LEU A 199 1.96 6.89 13.74
N THR A 200 3.26 6.72 13.98
CA THR A 200 3.85 5.46 14.47
C THR A 200 3.24 5.05 15.82
N ARG A 201 3.18 5.95 16.80
CA ARG A 201 2.57 5.68 18.11
C ARG A 201 1.11 5.25 18.00
N ASN A 202 0.40 5.84 17.04
CA ASN A 202 -1.02 5.61 16.82
C ASN A 202 -1.34 4.55 15.76
N LYS A 203 -0.34 3.91 15.13
CA LYS A 203 -0.55 3.04 13.95
C LYS A 203 -1.48 1.87 14.23
N LYS A 204 -1.54 1.39 15.48
CA LYS A 204 -2.44 0.31 15.92
C LYS A 204 -3.91 0.62 15.62
N LYS A 205 -4.34 1.89 15.68
CA LYS A 205 -5.74 2.26 15.37
C LYS A 205 -6.14 2.02 13.91
N TYR A 206 -5.15 1.93 13.03
CA TYR A 206 -5.33 1.64 11.61
C TYR A 206 -5.01 0.20 11.26
N GLN A 207 -4.44 -0.57 12.19
CA GLN A 207 -4.02 -1.94 11.95
C GLN A 207 -5.23 -2.86 11.83
N ASN A 208 -5.32 -3.62 10.73
CA ASN A 208 -6.44 -4.50 10.42
C ASN A 208 -7.80 -3.80 10.56
N ALA A 209 -7.85 -2.48 10.37
CA ALA A 209 -9.03 -1.66 10.57
C ALA A 209 -9.99 -1.76 9.36
N TRP A 210 -10.31 -2.98 8.94
CA TRP A 210 -11.11 -3.26 7.73
C TRP A 210 -12.48 -2.57 7.79
N HIS A 211 -13.04 -2.41 8.99
CA HIS A 211 -14.27 -1.65 9.24
C HIS A 211 -14.22 -0.17 8.79
N LEU A 212 -13.02 0.40 8.60
CA LEU A 212 -12.87 1.76 8.06
C LEU A 212 -13.22 1.83 6.58
N ILE A 213 -13.15 0.72 5.83
CA ILE A 213 -13.55 0.66 4.43
C ILE A 213 -15.08 0.70 4.38
N LYS A 214 -15.58 1.94 4.32
CA LYS A 214 -16.99 2.25 4.12
C LYS A 214 -17.28 2.48 2.64
N PHE A 215 -18.47 2.11 2.25
CA PHE A 215 -18.99 2.24 0.90
C PHE A 215 -19.96 3.42 0.90
N LEU A 216 -19.54 4.54 0.30
CA LEU A 216 -20.42 5.67 0.00
C LEU A 216 -21.35 5.30 -1.16
#